data_AF-A0A6M7W7P2-F1
#
_entry.id   AF-A0A6M7W7P2-F1
#
_cell.length_a   1.000
_cell.length_b   1.000
_cell.length_c   1.000
_cell.angle_alpha   90.00
_cell.angle_beta   90.00
_cell.angle_gamma   90.00
#
_symmetry.space_group_name_H-M   'P 1'
#
loop_
_entity.id
_entity.type
_entity.pdbx_description
1 polymer ?
#
loop_
_entity_poly.entity_id
_entity_poly.type
_entity_poly.pdbx_seq_one_letter_code
_entity_poly.pdbx_strand_id
1 'polypeptide(L)'
;MKLLTCPVNGPRNITEFQYLGPVRAASADQPEQLIEALFYAENPLGVMREWWRHTPSNTVLIAERHTVSDQIVATYLPTRKPA
;
A
#
# COMPACT_ATOMS: atom_id res chain seq x y z
N MET A 1 -11.51 -0.94 15.94
CA MET A 1 -11.04 -1.85 14.87
C MET A 1 -11.14 -1.10 13.55
N LYS A 2 -10.04 -0.92 12.81
CA LYS A 2 -10.01 -0.10 11.58
C LYS A 2 -10.51 -0.89 10.37
N LEU A 3 -11.15 -0.21 9.42
CA LEU A 3 -11.60 -0.81 8.16
C LEU A 3 -10.63 -0.46 7.02
N LEU A 4 -10.44 -1.42 6.12
CA LEU A 4 -9.79 -1.23 4.82
C LEU A 4 -10.70 -1.79 3.73
N THR A 5 -10.91 -1.01 2.66
CA THR A 5 -11.82 -1.41 1.58
C THR A 5 -11.04 -2.20 0.53
N CYS A 6 -11.33 -3.48 0.38
CA CYS A 6 -10.82 -4.27 -0.73
C CYS A 6 -11.61 -3.91 -2.00
N PRO A 7 -10.96 -3.54 -3.12
CA PRO A 7 -11.65 -3.24 -4.39
C PRO A 7 -12.53 -4.37 -4.92
N VAL A 8 -12.25 -5.62 -4.51
CA VAL A 8 -12.98 -6.82 -4.92
C VAL A 8 -14.04 -7.24 -3.89
N ASN A 9 -13.79 -7.02 -2.59
CA ASN A 9 -14.59 -7.62 -1.51
C ASN A 9 -15.29 -6.59 -0.59
N GLY A 10 -15.16 -5.30 -0.89
CA GLY A 10 -15.73 -4.21 -0.10
C GLY A 10 -14.97 -3.95 1.21
N PRO A 11 -15.58 -3.17 2.14
CA PRO A 11 -15.02 -2.87 3.45
C PRO A 11 -14.84 -4.13 4.29
N ARG A 12 -13.62 -4.34 4.80
CA ARG A 12 -13.25 -5.47 5.67
C ARG A 12 -12.43 -4.99 6.86
N ASN A 13 -12.36 -5.82 7.89
CA ASN A 13 -11.50 -5.53 9.02
C ASN A 13 -10.04 -5.51 8.57
N ILE A 14 -9.28 -4.48 8.95
CA ILE A 14 -7.87 -4.34 8.52
C ILE A 14 -7.00 -5.53 8.94
N THR A 15 -7.40 -6.29 9.97
CA THR A 15 -6.70 -7.51 10.41
C THR A 15 -6.76 -8.65 9.39
N GLU A 16 -7.68 -8.59 8.41
CA GLU A 16 -7.70 -9.54 7.27
C GLU A 16 -6.57 -9.27 6.27
N PHE A 17 -5.86 -8.15 6.39
CA PHE A 17 -4.89 -7.69 5.42
C PHE A 17 -3.46 -7.76 5.93
N GLN A 18 -2.57 -8.13 5.03
CA GLN A 18 -1.12 -8.13 5.23
C GLN A 18 -0.53 -6.85 4.63
N TYR A 19 0.24 -6.11 5.42
CA TYR A 19 1.06 -4.99 4.95
C TYR A 19 2.29 -5.52 4.21
N LEU A 20 2.55 -4.99 3.01
CA LEU A 20 3.65 -5.41 2.14
C LEU A 20 4.69 -4.31 1.89
N GLY A 21 4.56 -3.15 2.55
CA GLY A 21 5.52 -2.05 2.45
C GLY A 21 5.07 -0.89 1.54
N PRO A 22 5.89 0.16 1.42
CA PRO A 22 5.66 1.27 0.50
C PRO A 22 5.63 0.85 -0.96
N VAL A 23 4.86 1.58 -1.76
CA VAL A 23 4.96 1.54 -3.22
C VAL A 23 6.19 2.35 -3.65
N ARG A 24 7.25 1.65 -4.07
CA ARG A 24 8.49 2.28 -4.56
C ARG A 24 8.58 2.17 -6.08
N ALA A 25 9.13 3.20 -6.71
CA ALA A 25 9.65 3.10 -8.07
C ALA A 25 11.10 2.63 -7.96
N ALA A 26 11.47 1.56 -8.67
CA ALA A 26 12.84 1.07 -8.70
C ALA A 26 13.19 0.64 -10.12
N SER A 27 14.36 1.06 -10.60
CA SER A 27 14.96 0.51 -11.81
C SER A 27 16.02 -0.52 -11.39
N ALA A 28 15.88 -1.75 -11.88
CA ALA A 28 16.87 -2.80 -11.62
C ALA A 28 18.21 -2.52 -12.30
N ASP A 29 18.23 -1.65 -13.31
CA ASP A 29 19.41 -1.32 -14.11
C ASP A 29 20.34 -0.29 -13.43
N GLN A 30 19.93 0.25 -12.27
CA GLN A 30 20.67 1.26 -11.52
C GLN A 30 20.93 0.77 -10.09
N PRO A 31 22.12 0.21 -9.79
CA PRO A 31 22.41 -0.43 -8.51
C PRO A 31 22.15 0.45 -7.27
N GLU A 32 22.46 1.74 -7.34
CA GLU A 32 22.21 2.68 -6.23
C GLU A 32 20.72 2.83 -5.93
N GLN A 33 19.89 2.99 -6.96
CA GLN A 33 18.43 3.07 -6.80
C GLN A 33 17.83 1.74 -6.34
N LEU A 34 18.40 0.62 -6.76
CA LEU A 34 17.99 -0.69 -6.28
C LEU A 34 18.28 -0.84 -4.78
N ILE A 35 19.44 -0.39 -4.30
CA ILE A 35 19.80 -0.39 -2.88
C ILE A 35 18.81 0.46 -2.08
N GLU A 36 18.52 1.69 -2.52
CA GLU A 36 17.52 2.53 -1.87
C GLU A 36 16.15 1.85 -1.84
N ALA A 37 15.71 1.31 -2.97
CA ALA A 37 14.42 0.65 -3.07
C ALA A 37 14.30 -0.63 -2.23
N LEU A 38 15.39 -1.34 -1.97
CA LEU A 38 15.38 -2.56 -1.15
C LEU A 38 15.50 -2.26 0.34
N PHE A 39 16.36 -1.32 0.72
CA PHE A 39 16.79 -1.18 2.12
C PHE A 39 16.31 0.10 2.81
N TYR A 40 15.92 1.15 2.07
CA TYR A 40 15.61 2.44 2.69
C TYR A 40 14.13 2.50 3.06
N ALA A 41 13.83 2.76 4.33
CA ALA A 41 12.46 2.89 4.81
C ALA A 41 11.94 4.31 4.58
N GLU A 42 10.94 4.46 3.70
CA GLU A 42 10.19 5.72 3.60
C GLU A 42 9.33 5.91 4.86
N ASN A 43 9.42 7.10 5.46
CA ASN A 43 8.61 7.47 6.63
C ASN A 43 8.08 8.90 6.52
N PRO A 44 7.24 9.19 5.51
CA PRO A 44 6.73 10.54 5.29
C PRO A 44 5.71 10.93 6.38
N LEU A 45 5.70 12.21 6.74
CA LEU A 45 4.57 12.86 7.42
C LEU A 45 3.56 13.29 6.35
N GLY A 46 2.48 12.52 6.19
CA GLY A 46 1.46 12.81 5.17
C GLY A 46 0.88 11.55 4.55
N VAL A 47 0.41 11.65 3.30
CA VAL A 47 -0.15 10.51 2.57
C VAL A 47 0.97 9.63 2.02
N MET A 48 0.93 8.35 2.35
CA MET A 48 1.83 7.31 1.89
C MET A 48 1.07 6.29 1.04
N ARG A 49 1.69 5.82 -0.05
CA ARG A 49 1.19 4.71 -0.86
C ARG A 49 1.78 3.40 -0.38
N GLU A 50 0.92 2.44 -0.13
CA GLU A 50 1.27 1.20 0.54
C GLU A 50 0.71 0.01 -0.22
N TRP A 51 1.51 -1.05 -0.34
CA TRP A 51 1.04 -2.34 -0.80
C TRP A 51 0.37 -3.10 0.34
N TRP A 52 -0.81 -3.64 0.06
CA TRP A 52 -1.57 -4.49 0.97
C TRP A 52 -2.08 -5.73 0.23
N ARG A 53 -2.19 -6.85 0.95
CA ARG A 53 -2.82 -8.07 0.45
C ARG A 53 -4.02 -8.44 1.32
N HIS A 54 -5.19 -8.57 0.71
CA HIS A 54 -6.37 -9.13 1.38
C HIS A 54 -6.18 -10.66 1.47
N THR A 55 -5.73 -11.13 2.64
CA THR A 55 -5.22 -12.50 2.84
C THR A 55 -6.20 -13.60 2.40
N PRO A 56 -7.51 -13.53 2.74
CA PRO A 56 -8.48 -14.56 2.34
C PRO A 56 -8.67 -14.69 0.82
N SER A 57 -8.52 -13.59 0.07
CA SER A 57 -8.80 -13.57 -1.38
C SER A 57 -7.55 -13.51 -2.26
N ASN A 58 -6.36 -13.40 -1.66
CA ASN A 58 -5.10 -13.09 -2.36
C ASN A 58 -5.09 -11.79 -3.18
N THR A 59 -6.09 -10.92 -3.04
CA THR A 59 -6.12 -9.65 -3.79
C THR A 59 -5.02 -8.72 -3.29
N VAL A 60 -4.09 -8.34 -4.16
CA VAL A 60 -3.09 -7.30 -3.91
C VAL A 60 -3.63 -5.97 -4.37
N LEU A 61 -3.54 -4.97 -3.50
CA LEU A 61 -4.07 -3.62 -3.71
C LEU A 61 -3.08 -2.58 -3.19
N ILE A 62 -3.30 -1.33 -3.63
CA ILE A 62 -2.64 -0.17 -3.06
C ILE A 62 -3.62 0.53 -2.12
N ALA A 63 -3.12 0.97 -0.97
CA ALA A 63 -3.81 1.90 -0.08
C ALA A 63 -3.04 3.22 -0.01
N GLU A 64 -3.76 4.33 -0.09
CA GLU A 64 -3.25 5.65 0.27
C GLU A 64 -3.68 5.95 1.70
N ARG A 65 -2.70 6.08 2.60
CA ARG A 65 -2.94 6.26 4.02
C ARG A 65 -2.22 7.50 4.53
N HIS A 66 -2.92 8.36 5.25
CA HIS A 66 -2.29 9.46 5.94
C HIS A 66 -1.60 8.94 7.21
N THR A 67 -0.27 8.97 7.26
CA THR A 67 0.53 8.29 8.30
C THR A 67 0.35 8.87 9.71
N VAL A 68 -0.02 10.16 9.82
CA VAL A 68 -0.27 10.83 11.11
C VAL A 68 -1.66 10.55 11.67
N SER A 69 -2.73 10.77 10.89
CA SER A 69 -4.12 10.55 11.32
C SER A 69 -4.58 9.09 11.20
N ASP A 70 -3.76 8.25 10.55
CA ASP A 70 -4.07 6.88 10.18
C ASP A 70 -5.30 6.72 9.26
N GLN A 71 -5.77 7.80 8.64
CA GLN A 71 -6.92 7.77 7.74
C GLN A 71 -6.57 7.08 6.41
N ILE A 72 -7.41 6.15 5.97
CA ILE A 72 -7.36 5.62 4.60
C ILE A 72 -8.04 6.63 3.67
N VAL A 73 -7.27 7.17 2.72
CA VAL A 73 -7.73 8.13 1.72
C VAL A 73 -8.35 7.41 0.53
N ALA A 74 -7.70 6.35 0.05
CA ALA A 74 -8.18 5.56 -1.08
C ALA A 74 -7.62 4.14 -1.06
N THR A 75 -8.33 3.22 -1.70
CA THR A 75 -7.83 1.87 -2.02
C THR A 75 -8.17 1.51 -3.45
N TYR A 76 -7.24 0.84 -4.14
CA TYR A 76 -7.40 0.54 -5.55
C TYR A 76 -6.50 -0.60 -6.03
N LEU A 77 -6.86 -1.19 -7.16
CA LEU A 77 -6.00 -2.18 -7.82
C LEU A 77 -4.82 -1.45 -8.49
N PRO A 78 -3.60 -2.02 -8.50
CA PRO A 78 -2.43 -1.34 -9.06
C PRO A 78 -2.54 -0.99 -10.54
N THR A 79 -3.40 -1.69 -11.28
CA THR A 79 -3.68 -1.41 -12.70
C THR A 79 -4.75 -0.33 -12.90
N ARG A 80 -5.45 0.12 -11.84
CA ARG A 80 -6.58 1.05 -11.95
C ARG A 80 -6.74 1.86 -10.67
N LYS A 81 -6.19 3.08 -10.66
CA LYS A 81 -6.53 4.11 -9.66
C LYS A 81 -7.86 4.79 -10.06
N PRO A 82 -8.87 4.89 -9.17
CA PRO A 82 -10.07 5.68 -9.44
C PRO A 82 -9.69 7.17 -9.57
N ALA A 83 -10.42 7.88 -10.44
CA ALA A 83 -10.24 9.32 -10.69
C ALA A 83 -10.49 10.16 -9.43
#